data_AF-A0A7J2RC46-F1
#
_entry.id   AF-A0A7J2RC46-F1
#
_cell.length_a   1.000
_cell.length_b   1.000
_cell.length_c   1.000
_cell.angle_alpha   90.00
_cell.angle_beta   90.00
_cell.angle_gamma   90.00
#
_symmetry.space_group_name_H-M   'P 1'
#
loop_
_entity.id
_entity.type
_entity.pdbx_description
1 polymer ?
#
loop_
_entity_poly.entity_id
_entity_poly.type
_entity_poly.pdbx_seq_one_letter_code
_entity_poly.pdbx_strand_id
1 'polypeptide(L)'
;MRERKRSSKIKEKHLLKDTSEVKGHFHMDWGRQGTVIFAYVAVLLGYFGIVANIILINNIGLWIPFPEMDPTILIWTYKVYPQTYYLPILLLFLISFLLTYKEDIPHYGIKASLWLVPPLIIEGFLFYWIMFGFSAEPFILQFAHGEGYLNILILYACTFTGALSGMRLKQFNKKRSRRL
;
A
#
# COMPACT_ATOMS: atom_id res chain seq x y z
N MET A 1 -53.50 20.88 34.13
CA MET A 1 -52.04 21.17 34.12
C MET A 1 -51.13 19.94 34.26
N ARG A 2 -51.55 18.82 34.87
CA ARG A 2 -50.71 17.61 35.07
C ARG A 2 -50.45 16.77 33.80
N GLU A 3 -51.36 16.79 32.83
CA GLU A 3 -51.23 15.96 31.62
C GLU A 3 -50.16 16.43 30.62
N ARG A 4 -49.98 17.76 30.46
CA ARG A 4 -48.92 18.31 29.58
C ARG A 4 -47.51 17.92 30.05
N LYS A 5 -47.26 17.89 31.37
CA LYS A 5 -45.96 17.46 31.94
C LYS A 5 -45.70 15.96 31.74
N ARG A 6 -46.75 15.14 31.60
CA ARG A 6 -46.62 13.69 31.36
C ARG A 6 -46.27 13.41 29.90
N SER A 7 -46.95 14.09 28.97
CA SER A 7 -46.67 14.01 27.54
C SER A 7 -45.26 14.49 27.18
N SER A 8 -44.80 15.60 27.78
CA SER A 8 -43.44 16.10 27.55
C SER A 8 -42.36 15.13 28.04
N LYS A 9 -42.53 14.53 29.24
CA LYS A 9 -41.61 13.52 29.76
C LYS A 9 -41.58 12.23 28.94
N ILE A 10 -42.71 11.84 28.34
CA ILE A 10 -42.78 10.68 27.45
C ILE A 10 -42.03 10.98 26.14
N LYS A 11 -42.24 12.17 25.57
CA LYS A 11 -41.58 12.60 24.33
C LYS A 11 -40.06 12.75 24.51
N GLU A 12 -39.64 13.29 25.66
CA GLU A 12 -38.23 13.43 26.05
C GLU A 12 -37.55 12.06 26.30
N LYS A 13 -38.25 11.11 26.95
CA LYS A 13 -37.75 9.73 27.09
C LYS A 13 -37.64 9.00 25.75
N HIS A 14 -38.56 9.22 24.82
CA HIS A 14 -38.48 8.64 23.48
C HIS A 14 -37.34 9.24 22.66
N LEU A 15 -37.15 10.57 22.72
CA LEU A 15 -36.01 11.26 22.09
C LEU A 15 -34.66 10.81 22.64
N LEU A 16 -34.54 10.66 23.97
CA LEU A 16 -33.33 10.15 24.61
C LEU A 16 -33.04 8.69 24.24
N LYS A 17 -34.08 7.87 24.06
CA LYS A 17 -33.95 6.47 23.64
C LYS A 17 -33.49 6.37 22.18
N ASP A 18 -34.05 7.19 21.29
CA ASP A 18 -33.65 7.26 19.87
C ASP A 18 -32.18 7.72 19.70
N THR A 19 -31.73 8.69 20.50
CA THR A 19 -30.32 9.13 20.47
C THR A 19 -29.34 8.11 21.06
N SER A 20 -29.82 7.15 21.88
CA SER A 20 -28.98 6.13 22.51
C SER A 20 -28.79 4.85 21.66
N GLU A 21 -29.63 4.65 20.64
CA GLU A 21 -29.62 3.47 19.76
C GLU A 21 -28.82 3.68 18.46
N VAL A 22 -28.23 4.85 18.23
CA VAL A 22 -27.18 5.03 17.20
C VAL A 22 -25.83 4.57 17.74
N LYS A 23 -25.79 3.39 18.37
CA LYS A 23 -24.54 2.62 18.44
C LYS A 23 -24.37 1.99 17.08
N GLY A 24 -23.79 2.75 16.16
CA GLY A 24 -23.25 2.20 14.92
C GLY A 24 -22.30 1.07 15.30
N HIS A 25 -22.78 -0.16 15.23
CA HIS A 25 -21.96 -1.34 15.40
C HIS A 25 -20.93 -1.30 14.26
N PHE A 26 -19.70 -0.89 14.58
CA PHE A 26 -18.56 -0.98 13.67
C PHE A 26 -18.32 -2.46 13.38
N HIS A 27 -18.98 -2.96 12.34
CA HIS A 27 -18.71 -4.29 11.81
C HIS A 27 -17.38 -4.21 11.05
N MET A 28 -16.30 -4.56 11.72
CA MET A 28 -14.97 -4.59 11.15
C MET A 28 -14.71 -5.97 10.54
N ASP A 29 -14.70 -6.04 9.21
CA ASP A 29 -14.32 -7.27 8.49
C ASP A 29 -12.82 -7.54 8.62
N TRP A 30 -12.46 -8.24 9.69
CA TRP A 30 -11.08 -8.62 10.00
C TRP A 30 -10.40 -9.42 8.89
N GLY A 31 -11.14 -10.25 8.15
CA GLY A 31 -10.59 -11.01 7.01
C GLY A 31 -10.15 -10.12 5.85
N ARG A 32 -10.93 -9.07 5.56
CA ARG A 32 -10.63 -8.09 4.50
C ARG A 32 -9.44 -7.22 4.90
N GLN A 33 -9.47 -6.67 6.11
CA GLN A 33 -8.38 -5.85 6.62
C GLN A 33 -7.06 -6.63 6.76
N GLY A 34 -7.14 -7.89 7.20
CA GLY A 34 -5.98 -8.77 7.28
C GLY A 34 -5.30 -9.00 5.92
N THR A 35 -6.09 -9.14 4.85
CA THR A 35 -5.54 -9.28 3.48
C THR A 35 -4.81 -8.01 3.05
N VAL A 36 -5.37 -6.83 3.33
CA VAL A 36 -4.74 -5.54 3.01
C VAL A 36 -3.45 -5.37 3.81
N ILE A 37 -3.48 -5.60 5.12
CA ILE A 37 -2.30 -5.47 5.98
C ILE A 37 -1.20 -6.44 5.53
N PHE A 38 -1.55 -7.70 5.27
CA PHE A 38 -0.60 -8.70 4.80
C PHE A 38 0.04 -8.28 3.47
N ALA A 39 -0.74 -7.77 2.52
CA ALA A 39 -0.22 -7.27 1.27
C ALA A 39 0.78 -6.12 1.46
N TYR A 40 0.51 -5.21 2.39
CA TYR A 40 1.42 -4.11 2.73
C TYR A 40 2.73 -4.67 3.31
N VAL A 41 2.65 -5.55 4.30
CA VAL A 41 3.85 -6.18 4.89
C VAL A 41 4.66 -6.96 3.86
N ALA A 42 3.99 -7.72 2.98
CA ALA A 42 4.64 -8.48 1.93
C ALA A 42 5.36 -7.58 0.91
N VAL A 43 4.77 -6.44 0.56
CA VAL A 43 5.42 -5.45 -0.32
C VAL A 43 6.58 -4.77 0.39
N LEU A 44 6.40 -4.29 1.63
CA LEU A 44 7.44 -3.57 2.35
C LEU A 44 8.68 -4.47 2.54
N LEU A 45 8.49 -5.64 3.16
CA LEU A 45 9.59 -6.58 3.42
C LEU A 45 10.11 -7.22 2.13
N GLY A 46 9.24 -7.56 1.18
CA GLY A 46 9.63 -8.26 -0.03
C GLY A 46 10.35 -7.35 -1.03
N TYR A 47 9.87 -6.12 -1.22
CA TYR A 47 10.40 -5.20 -2.23
C TYR A 47 11.84 -4.80 -1.90
N PHE A 48 12.07 -4.22 -0.72
CA PHE A 48 13.42 -3.85 -0.29
C PHE A 48 14.23 -5.08 0.15
N GLY A 49 13.60 -6.16 0.59
CA GLY A 49 14.29 -7.43 0.84
C GLY A 49 14.95 -8.00 -0.41
N ILE A 50 14.27 -7.97 -1.57
CA ILE A 50 14.86 -8.41 -2.84
C ILE A 50 16.02 -7.48 -3.25
N VAL A 51 15.81 -6.16 -3.18
CA VAL A 51 16.84 -5.16 -3.48
C VAL A 51 18.07 -5.38 -2.60
N ALA A 52 17.86 -5.55 -1.30
CA ALA A 52 18.92 -5.79 -0.33
C ALA A 52 19.70 -7.07 -0.63
N ASN A 53 19.01 -8.20 -0.84
CA ASN A 53 19.67 -9.49 -1.06
C ASN A 53 20.48 -9.55 -2.37
N ILE A 54 20.05 -8.86 -3.43
CA ILE A 54 20.70 -8.96 -4.74
C ILE A 54 21.80 -7.90 -4.91
N ILE A 55 21.59 -6.69 -4.40
CA ILE A 55 22.50 -5.57 -4.69
C ILE A 55 23.48 -5.31 -3.55
N LEU A 56 23.10 -5.61 -2.31
CA LEU A 56 23.97 -5.37 -1.15
C LEU A 56 24.95 -6.52 -0.89
N ILE A 57 24.87 -7.60 -1.68
CA ILE A 57 25.76 -8.76 -1.60
C ILE A 57 26.62 -8.80 -2.85
N ASN A 58 27.94 -8.86 -2.68
CA ASN A 58 28.89 -8.95 -3.78
C ASN A 58 28.94 -10.38 -4.38
N ASN A 59 29.68 -10.55 -5.49
CA ASN A 59 29.82 -11.84 -6.19
C ASN A 59 30.46 -12.97 -5.35
N ILE A 60 30.97 -12.66 -4.15
CA ILE A 60 31.62 -13.58 -3.22
C ILE A 60 30.71 -13.85 -2.00
N GLY A 61 29.51 -13.26 -1.95
CA GLY A 61 28.55 -13.43 -0.87
C GLY A 61 28.78 -12.52 0.34
N LEU A 62 29.66 -11.52 0.22
CA LEU A 62 29.94 -10.56 1.30
C LEU A 62 29.12 -9.28 1.11
N TRP A 63 28.72 -8.69 2.23
CA TRP A 63 28.03 -7.40 2.24
C TRP A 63 28.95 -6.30 1.70
N ILE A 64 28.43 -5.48 0.78
CA ILE A 64 29.14 -4.29 0.31
C ILE A 64 29.24 -3.31 1.48
N PRO A 65 30.44 -2.79 1.81
CA PRO A 65 30.58 -1.76 2.83
C PRO A 65 29.72 -0.55 2.46
N PHE A 66 28.89 -0.06 3.40
CA PHE A 66 27.99 1.08 3.16
C PHE A 66 28.66 2.31 2.51
N PRO A 67 29.92 2.69 2.82
CA PRO A 67 30.57 3.86 2.20
C PRO A 67 30.82 3.74 0.69
N GLU A 68 30.83 2.53 0.13
CA GLU A 68 31.11 2.27 -1.29
C GLU A 68 29.83 2.10 -2.12
N MET A 69 28.67 2.05 -1.46
CA MET A 69 27.38 1.85 -2.10
C MET A 69 26.81 3.17 -2.61
N ASP A 70 26.29 3.17 -3.84
CA ASP A 70 25.50 4.29 -4.36
C ASP A 70 24.17 4.43 -3.57
N PRO A 71 23.99 5.48 -2.74
CA PRO A 71 22.79 5.65 -1.94
C PRO A 71 21.54 5.91 -2.78
N THR A 72 21.70 6.35 -4.04
CA THR A 72 20.56 6.63 -4.93
C THR A 72 19.77 5.38 -5.26
N ILE A 73 20.33 4.18 -5.09
CA ILE A 73 19.66 2.90 -5.33
C ILE A 73 18.45 2.70 -4.40
N LEU A 74 18.50 3.20 -3.16
CA LEU A 74 17.42 3.08 -2.18
C LEU A 74 16.24 4.01 -2.49
N ILE A 75 16.51 5.11 -3.18
CA ILE A 75 15.52 6.14 -3.51
C ILE A 75 14.99 5.94 -4.93
N TRP A 76 15.87 5.67 -5.88
CA TRP A 76 15.59 5.48 -7.30
C TRP A 76 15.73 4.01 -7.69
N THR A 77 14.88 3.20 -7.09
CA THR A 77 14.93 1.73 -7.19
C THR A 77 14.83 1.21 -8.63
N TYR A 78 14.30 2.00 -9.57
CA TYR A 78 14.29 1.63 -10.99
C TYR A 78 15.69 1.41 -11.59
N LYS A 79 16.73 2.06 -11.05
CA LYS A 79 18.13 1.90 -11.52
C LYS A 79 18.64 0.46 -11.41
N VAL A 80 18.03 -0.32 -10.52
CA VAL A 80 18.48 -1.67 -10.18
C VAL A 80 17.49 -2.76 -10.60
N TYR A 81 16.44 -2.42 -11.34
CA TYR A 81 15.50 -3.42 -11.85
C TYR A 81 16.15 -4.45 -12.77
N PRO A 82 17.03 -4.10 -13.73
CA PRO A 82 17.70 -5.10 -14.55
C PRO A 82 18.51 -6.11 -13.71
N GLN A 83 19.23 -5.63 -12.70
CA GLN A 83 20.09 -6.41 -11.82
C GLN A 83 19.28 -7.32 -10.89
N THR A 84 18.09 -6.86 -10.47
CA THR A 84 17.14 -7.64 -9.68
C THR A 84 16.19 -8.49 -10.53
N TYR A 85 16.45 -8.64 -11.83
CA TYR A 85 15.58 -9.34 -12.78
C TYR A 85 14.13 -8.85 -12.76
N TYR A 86 13.94 -7.55 -12.47
CA TYR A 86 12.64 -6.89 -12.32
C TYR A 86 11.75 -7.50 -11.23
N LEU A 87 12.32 -8.30 -10.30
CA LEU A 87 11.56 -8.96 -9.25
C LEU A 87 10.84 -8.00 -8.30
N PRO A 88 11.42 -6.87 -7.83
CA PRO A 88 10.72 -5.94 -6.95
C PRO A 88 9.48 -5.34 -7.60
N ILE A 89 9.61 -4.89 -8.85
CA ILE A 89 8.50 -4.27 -9.59
C ILE A 89 7.44 -5.32 -9.98
N LEU A 90 7.85 -6.55 -10.26
CA LEU A 90 6.94 -7.67 -10.51
C LEU A 90 6.16 -8.07 -9.25
N LEU A 91 6.81 -8.08 -8.08
CA LEU A 91 6.14 -8.29 -6.80
C LEU A 91 5.09 -7.20 -6.54
N LEU A 92 5.44 -5.93 -6.75
CA LEU A 92 4.51 -4.81 -6.59
C LEU A 92 3.30 -4.93 -7.53
N PHE A 93 3.55 -5.31 -8.78
CA PHE A 93 2.50 -5.58 -9.77
C PHE A 93 1.56 -6.70 -9.30
N LEU A 94 2.12 -7.85 -8.89
CA LEU A 94 1.35 -9.01 -8.46
C LEU A 94 0.52 -8.73 -7.21
N ILE A 95 1.08 -8.04 -6.22
CA ILE A 95 0.34 -7.69 -5.01
C ILE A 95 -0.80 -6.71 -5.32
N SER A 96 -0.55 -5.69 -6.15
CA SER A 96 -1.59 -4.75 -6.59
C SER A 96 -2.72 -5.45 -7.36
N PHE A 97 -2.34 -6.41 -8.20
CA PHE A 97 -3.27 -7.28 -8.92
C PHE A 97 -4.12 -8.12 -7.96
N LEU A 98 -3.48 -8.81 -7.00
CA LEU A 98 -4.16 -9.70 -6.06
C LEU A 98 -5.10 -8.94 -5.12
N LEU A 99 -4.65 -7.79 -4.60
CA LEU A 99 -5.47 -6.88 -3.79
C LEU A 99 -6.75 -6.51 -4.53
N THR A 100 -6.62 -6.07 -5.79
CA THR A 100 -7.78 -5.64 -6.58
C THR A 100 -8.67 -6.80 -7.01
N TYR A 101 -8.10 -7.97 -7.29
CA TYR A 101 -8.85 -9.16 -7.66
C TYR A 101 -9.67 -9.73 -6.49
N LYS A 102 -9.09 -9.75 -5.29
CA LYS A 102 -9.73 -10.28 -4.06
C LYS A 102 -10.76 -9.32 -3.49
N GLU A 103 -10.57 -8.01 -3.61
CA GLU A 103 -11.50 -7.02 -3.05
C GLU A 103 -12.88 -7.08 -3.73
N ASP A 104 -13.96 -7.11 -2.95
CA ASP A 104 -15.33 -7.21 -3.47
C ASP A 104 -15.67 -6.12 -4.48
N ILE A 105 -15.33 -4.88 -4.14
CA ILE A 105 -15.51 -3.69 -4.97
C ILE A 105 -14.13 -3.28 -5.52
N PRO A 106 -13.86 -3.49 -6.83
CA PRO A 106 -12.52 -3.29 -7.40
C PRO A 106 -11.95 -1.88 -7.22
N HIS A 107 -12.80 -0.85 -7.14
CA HIS A 107 -12.36 0.53 -6.93
C HIS A 107 -11.66 0.73 -5.57
N TYR A 108 -12.08 0.01 -4.52
CA TYR A 108 -11.37 0.04 -3.23
C TYR A 108 -10.01 -0.67 -3.33
N GLY A 109 -9.93 -1.74 -4.11
CA GLY A 109 -8.67 -2.44 -4.37
C GLY A 109 -7.66 -1.58 -5.13
N ILE A 110 -8.11 -0.83 -6.15
CA ILE A 110 -7.28 0.14 -6.88
C ILE A 110 -6.76 1.21 -5.91
N LYS A 111 -7.65 1.80 -5.10
CA LYS A 111 -7.26 2.80 -4.10
C LYS A 111 -6.22 2.23 -3.11
N ALA A 112 -6.45 1.03 -2.58
CA ALA A 112 -5.53 0.37 -1.65
C ALA A 112 -4.16 0.09 -2.29
N SER A 113 -4.15 -0.28 -3.58
CA SER A 113 -2.92 -0.55 -4.34
C SER A 113 -2.10 0.73 -4.58
N LEU A 114 -2.76 1.84 -4.93
CA LEU A 114 -2.09 3.14 -5.10
C LEU A 114 -1.51 3.66 -3.77
N TRP A 115 -2.14 3.32 -2.64
CA TRP A 115 -1.64 3.66 -1.30
C TRP A 115 -0.41 2.85 -0.87
N LEU A 116 0.05 1.86 -1.64
CA LEU A 116 1.33 1.18 -1.40
C LEU A 116 2.53 2.07 -1.75
N VAL A 117 2.37 3.04 -2.66
CA VAL A 117 3.48 3.87 -3.15
C VAL A 117 4.09 4.77 -2.06
N PRO A 118 3.31 5.56 -1.28
CA PRO A 118 3.91 6.40 -0.24
C PRO A 118 4.68 5.62 0.84
N PRO A 119 4.16 4.51 1.40
CA PRO A 119 4.92 3.66 2.32
C PRO A 119 6.23 3.14 1.73
N LEU A 120 6.26 2.73 0.46
CA LEU A 120 7.49 2.30 -0.21
C LEU A 120 8.53 3.42 -0.30
N ILE A 121 8.11 4.66 -0.58
CA ILE A 121 9.02 5.81 -0.61
C ILE A 121 9.57 6.09 0.78
N ILE A 122 8.71 6.10 1.81
CA ILE A 122 9.11 6.30 3.21
C ILE A 122 10.08 5.21 3.64
N GLU A 123 9.84 3.96 3.26
CA GLU A 123 10.71 2.85 3.55
C GLU A 123 12.10 3.02 2.92
N GLY A 124 12.19 3.50 1.67
CA GLY A 124 13.47 3.86 1.06
C GLY A 124 14.26 4.91 1.88
N PHE A 125 13.55 5.85 2.51
CA PHE A 125 14.18 6.86 3.38
C PHE A 125 14.66 6.24 4.69
N LEU A 126 13.86 5.35 5.28
CA LEU A 126 14.23 4.62 6.48
C LEU A 126 15.48 3.76 6.24
N PHE A 127 15.52 3.01 5.14
CA PHE A 127 16.70 2.22 4.77
C PHE A 127 17.92 3.10 4.56
N TYR A 128 17.78 4.24 3.88
CA TYR A 128 18.87 5.18 3.74
C TYR A 128 19.39 5.63 5.12
N TRP A 129 18.51 6.03 6.04
CA TRP A 129 18.96 6.50 7.36
C TRP A 129 19.59 5.40 8.21
N ILE A 130 19.13 4.16 8.09
CA ILE A 130 19.73 3.02 8.78
C ILE A 130 21.15 2.76 8.27
N MET A 131 21.40 2.93 6.97
CA MET A 131 22.69 2.59 6.33
C MET A 131 23.70 3.74 6.34
N PHE A 132 23.25 4.97 6.09
CA PHE A 132 24.11 6.14 5.88
C PHE A 132 24.00 7.20 7.01
N GLY A 133 23.08 6.99 7.96
CA GLY A 133 22.81 7.91 9.06
C GLY A 133 21.72 8.93 8.73
N PHE A 134 21.25 9.63 9.77
CA PHE A 134 20.16 10.60 9.64
C PHE A 134 20.61 11.86 8.90
N SER A 135 20.02 12.13 7.73
CA SER A 135 20.32 13.29 6.90
C SER A 135 19.09 13.75 6.09
N ALA A 136 19.14 14.96 5.56
CA ALA A 136 18.09 15.48 4.66
C ALA A 136 18.23 15.01 3.20
N GLU A 137 19.30 14.27 2.89
CA GLU A 137 19.65 13.88 1.53
C GLU A 137 18.57 13.03 0.82
N PRO A 138 17.86 12.09 1.47
CA PRO A 138 16.76 11.35 0.84
C PRO A 138 15.65 12.25 0.30
N PHE A 139 15.31 13.32 1.01
CA PHE A 139 14.31 14.29 0.56
C PHE A 139 14.78 15.04 -0.68
N ILE A 140 16.06 15.43 -0.71
CA ILE A 140 16.66 16.13 -1.85
C ILE A 140 16.71 15.18 -3.07
N LEU A 141 17.14 13.94 -2.88
CA LEU A 141 17.16 12.93 -3.95
C LEU A 141 15.75 12.61 -4.47
N GLN A 142 14.74 12.56 -3.59
CA GLN A 142 13.38 12.19 -3.98
C GLN A 142 12.58 13.34 -4.62
N PHE A 143 12.79 14.58 -4.18
CA PHE A 143 11.93 15.72 -4.56
C PHE A 143 12.64 16.87 -5.29
N ALA A 144 13.98 16.97 -5.21
CA ALA A 144 14.74 18.01 -5.93
C ALA A 144 15.29 17.53 -7.29
N HIS A 145 15.17 16.24 -7.60
CA HIS A 145 15.72 15.62 -8.81
C HIS A 145 14.62 15.00 -9.68
N GLY A 146 14.77 15.07 -11.01
CA GLY A 146 13.81 14.54 -11.98
C GLY A 146 13.65 13.01 -11.87
N GLU A 147 14.73 12.33 -11.50
CA GLU A 147 14.82 10.89 -11.26
C GLU A 147 13.90 10.45 -10.11
N GLY A 148 13.74 11.29 -9.09
CA GLY A 148 12.81 11.04 -7.99
C GLY A 148 11.35 11.00 -8.47
N TYR A 149 10.96 11.96 -9.31
CA TYR A 149 9.62 11.97 -9.93
C TYR A 149 9.42 10.83 -10.92
N LEU A 150 10.46 10.45 -11.67
CA LEU A 150 10.42 9.29 -12.55
C LEU A 150 10.19 8.00 -11.74
N ASN A 151 10.87 7.83 -10.62
CA ASN A 151 10.66 6.69 -9.71
C ASN A 151 9.21 6.64 -9.21
N ILE A 152 8.66 7.78 -8.75
CA ILE A 152 7.25 7.89 -8.32
C ILE A 152 6.30 7.48 -9.45
N LEU A 153 6.54 7.98 -10.67
CA LEU A 153 5.73 7.66 -11.84
C LEU A 153 5.76 6.16 -12.15
N ILE A 154 6.92 5.53 -12.11
CA ILE A 154 7.07 4.09 -12.35
C ILE A 154 6.31 3.27 -11.30
N LEU A 155 6.44 3.61 -10.02
CA LEU A 155 5.71 2.93 -8.94
C LEU A 155 4.19 3.07 -9.09
N TYR A 156 3.69 4.27 -9.40
CA TYR A 156 2.27 4.48 -9.65
C TYR A 156 1.78 3.79 -10.92
N ALA A 157 2.55 3.82 -12.01
CA ALA A 157 2.20 3.13 -13.25
C ALA A 157 2.12 1.61 -13.04
N CYS A 158 3.05 1.03 -12.29
CA CYS A 158 3.06 -0.40 -11.95
C CYS A 158 1.86 -0.79 -11.07
N THR A 159 1.65 -0.08 -9.97
CA THR A 159 0.51 -0.36 -9.06
C THR A 159 -0.83 -0.20 -9.78
N PHE A 160 -0.97 0.84 -10.61
CA PHE A 160 -2.17 1.08 -11.41
C PHE A 160 -2.41 -0.01 -12.46
N THR A 161 -1.38 -0.42 -13.22
CA THR A 161 -1.51 -1.47 -14.23
C THR A 161 -1.81 -2.83 -13.62
N GLY A 162 -1.19 -3.17 -12.49
CA GLY A 162 -1.49 -4.38 -11.71
C GLY A 162 -2.94 -4.39 -11.25
N ALA A 163 -3.38 -3.29 -10.62
CA ALA A 163 -4.76 -3.16 -10.14
C ALA A 163 -5.80 -3.22 -11.28
N LEU A 164 -5.55 -2.52 -12.40
CA LEU A 164 -6.43 -2.53 -13.57
C LEU A 164 -6.55 -3.94 -14.17
N SER A 165 -5.45 -4.68 -14.23
CA SER A 165 -5.43 -6.07 -14.69
C SER A 165 -6.27 -6.97 -13.79
N GLY A 166 -6.16 -6.80 -12.46
CA GLY A 166 -6.96 -7.54 -11.47
C GLY A 166 -8.46 -7.28 -11.63
N MET A 167 -8.84 -6.02 -11.81
CA MET A 167 -10.23 -5.62 -12.07
C MET A 167 -10.77 -6.24 -13.37
N ARG A 168 -10.02 -6.14 -14.47
CA ARG A 168 -10.41 -6.66 -15.79
C ARG A 168 -10.63 -8.19 -15.73
N LEU A 169 -9.72 -8.92 -15.09
CA LEU A 169 -9.85 -10.37 -14.95
C LEU A 169 -11.06 -10.75 -14.09
N LYS A 170 -11.31 -10.03 -12.99
CA LYS A 170 -12.49 -10.25 -12.14
C LYS A 170 -13.79 -10.06 -12.91
N GLN A 171 -13.88 -8.98 -13.70
CA GLN A 171 -15.05 -8.70 -14.53
C GLN A 171 -15.28 -9.79 -15.58
N PHE A 172 -14.20 -10.29 -16.20
CA PHE A 172 -14.26 -11.37 -17.17
C PHE A 172 -14.81 -12.67 -16.54
N ASN A 173 -14.30 -13.07 -15.38
CA ASN A 173 -14.75 -14.28 -14.68
C ASN A 173 -16.22 -14.19 -14.25
N LYS A 174 -16.66 -13.02 -13.74
CA LYS A 174 -18.07 -12.80 -13.38
C LYS A 174 -19.01 -12.87 -14.60
N LYS A 175 -18.57 -12.36 -15.75
CA LYS A 175 -19.33 -12.43 -17.01
C LYS A 175 -19.41 -13.87 -17.53
N ARG A 176 -18.33 -14.65 -17.41
CA ARG A 176 -18.30 -16.08 -17.79
C ARG A 176 -19.23 -16.93 -16.90
N SER A 177 -19.19 -16.73 -15.59
CA SER A 177 -20.03 -17.47 -14.64
C SER A 177 -21.53 -17.20 -14.79
N ARG A 178 -21.94 -16.04 -15.34
CA ARG A 178 -23.35 -15.72 -15.60
C ARG A 178 -23.89 -16.31 -16.91
N ARG A 179 -23.01 -16.86 -17.76
CA ARG A 179 -23.37 -17.43 -19.06
C ARG A 179 -23.46 -18.96 -19.03
N LEU A 180 -22.97 -19.58 -17.96
CA LEU A 180 -23.09 -21.00 -17.65
C LEU A 180 -24.27 -21.18 -16.69
#